data_AF-A0A6L7WPE6-F1
#
_entry.id   AF-A0A6L7WPE6-F1
#
_cell.length_a   1.000
_cell.length_b   1.000
_cell.length_c   1.000
_cell.angle_alpha   90.00
_cell.angle_beta   90.00
_cell.angle_gamma   90.00
#
_symmetry.space_group_name_H-M   'P 1'
#
loop_
_entity.id
_entity.type
_entity.pdbx_description
1 polymer ?
#
loop_
_entity_poly.entity_id
_entity_poly.type
_entity_poly.pdbx_seq_one_letter_code
_entity_poly.pdbx_strand_id
1 'polypeptide(L)' 'RETLKVEEGSLYPALHRMELAGWIAGKWGTTDNNRRARIYRLTRSGRRQLERETERWHAVAGGVAAVLEEG' A
#
# COMPACT_ATOMS: atom_id res chain seq x y z
N ARG A 1 5.48 -16.25 6.79
CA ARG A 1 5.16 -15.44 7.99
C ARG A 1 4.56 -14.13 7.50
N GLU A 2 3.27 -13.89 7.72
CA GLU A 2 2.68 -12.56 7.51
C GLU A 2 3.14 -11.65 8.65
N THR A 3 4.12 -10.78 8.36
CA THR A 3 4.69 -9.83 9.34
C THR A 3 3.84 -8.56 9.50
N LEU A 4 2.90 -8.31 8.59
CA LEU A 4 1.99 -7.18 8.60
C LEU A 4 0.55 -7.68 8.58
N LYS A 5 -0.12 -7.59 9.73
CA LYS A 5 -1.58 -7.72 9.79
C LYS A 5 -2.18 -6.36 9.49
N VAL A 6 -2.99 -6.28 8.44
CA VAL A 6 -3.75 -5.08 8.12
C VAL A 6 -5.13 -5.23 8.76
N GLU A 7 -5.40 -4.43 9.78
CA GLU A 7 -6.73 -4.37 10.39
C GLU A 7 -7.73 -3.77 9.39
N GLU A 8 -8.90 -4.41 9.23
CA GLU A 8 -9.93 -3.98 8.28
C GLU A 8 -10.37 -2.52 8.51
N GLY A 9 -10.41 -2.08 9.78
CA GLY A 9 -10.74 -0.70 10.16
C GLY A 9 -9.73 0.35 9.67
N SER A 10 -8.50 -0.04 9.37
CA SER A 10 -7.45 0.84 8.84
C SER A 10 -7.30 0.79 7.32
N LEU A 11 -7.71 -0.32 6.71
CA LEU A 11 -7.58 -0.56 5.27
C LEU A 11 -8.46 0.39 4.46
N TYR A 12 -9.76 0.45 4.77
CA TYR A 12 -10.68 1.27 3.98
C TYR A 12 -10.34 2.77 4.01
N PRO A 13 -10.02 3.38 5.16
CA PRO A 13 -9.54 4.77 5.19
C PRO A 13 -8.27 4.98 4.37
N ALA A 14 -7.34 4.02 4.38
CA ALA A 14 -6.11 4.12 3.59
C ALA A 14 -6.41 4.08 2.08
N LEU A 15 -7.22 3.11 1.63
CA LEU A 15 -7.65 3.02 0.23
C LEU A 15 -8.37 4.29 -0.22
N HIS A 16 -9.25 4.84 0.62
CA HIS A 16 -9.95 6.08 0.32
C HIS A 16 -8.99 7.27 0.13
N ARG A 17 -8.01 7.45 1.02
CA ARG A 17 -6.99 8.50 0.87
C ARG A 17 -6.15 8.31 -0.40
N MET A 18 -5.77 7.07 -0.72
CA MET A 18 -5.00 6.76 -1.92
C MET A 18 -5.81 7.03 -3.20
N GLU A 19 -7.12 6.79 -3.19
CA GLU A 19 -8.00 7.08 -4.32
C GLU A 19 -8.22 8.60 -4.48
N LEU A 20 -8.44 9.33 -3.38
CA LEU A 20 -8.52 10.80 -3.38
C LEU A 20 -7.22 11.46 -3.88
N ALA A 21 -6.06 10.90 -3.52
CA ALA A 21 -4.76 11.35 -4.03
C ALA A 21 -4.50 10.94 -5.50
N GLY A 22 -5.43 10.20 -6.13
CA GLY A 22 -5.30 9.72 -7.50
C GLY A 22 -4.20 8.66 -7.67
N TRP A 23 -3.76 8.01 -6.61
CA TRP A 23 -2.73 6.96 -6.65
C TRP A 23 -3.33 5.60 -7.05
N ILE A 24 -4.59 5.36 -6.69
CA ILE A 24 -5.33 4.17 -7.13
C ILE A 24 -6.63 4.57 -7.81
N ALA A 25 -7.14 3.67 -8.64
CA ALA A 25 -8.48 3.78 -9.21
C ALA A 25 -9.26 2.50 -8.91
N GLY A 26 -10.46 2.65 -8.32
CA GLY A 26 -11.39 1.56 -8.08
C GLY A 26 -12.33 1.32 -9.25
N LYS A 27 -12.58 0.06 -9.58
CA LYS A 27 -13.69 -0.37 -10.44
C LYS A 27 -14.55 -1.40 -9.71
N TRP A 28 -15.86 -1.34 -9.91
CA TRP A 28 -16.70 -2.46 -9.50
C TRP A 28 -16.39 -3.68 -10.38
N GLY A 29 -16.27 -4.84 -9.75
CA GLY A 29 -16.08 -6.10 -10.43
C GLY A 29 -16.70 -7.23 -9.63
N THR A 30 -16.65 -8.41 -10.22
CA THR A 30 -17.06 -9.65 -9.56
C THR A 30 -15.79 -10.38 -9.15
N THR A 31 -15.72 -10.81 -7.90
CA THR A 31 -14.66 -11.68 -7.39
C THR A 31 -14.87 -13.11 -7.88
N ASP A 32 -13.85 -13.97 -7.74
CA ASP A 32 -13.90 -15.37 -8.18
C ASP A 32 -15.03 -16.20 -7.52
N ASN A 33 -15.52 -15.76 -6.35
CA ASN A 33 -16.66 -16.33 -5.64
C ASN A 33 -18.00 -15.65 -5.95
N ASN A 34 -18.09 -14.98 -7.11
CA ASN A 34 -19.30 -14.33 -7.63
C ASN A 34 -19.85 -13.19 -6.74
N ARG A 35 -19.03 -12.58 -5.87
CA ARG A 35 -19.43 -11.43 -5.03
C ARG A 35 -19.04 -10.12 -5.71
N ARG A 36 -19.86 -9.08 -5.54
CA ARG A 36 -19.50 -7.73 -5.99
C ARG A 36 -18.47 -7.13 -5.04
N ALA A 37 -17.33 -6.70 -5.59
CA ALA A 37 -16.30 -6.00 -4.84
C ALA A 37 -15.75 -4.82 -5.63
N ARG A 38 -15.17 -3.85 -4.92
CA ARG A 38 -14.41 -2.76 -5.53
C ARG A 38 -12.96 -3.22 -5.69
N ILE A 39 -12.53 -3.37 -6.94
CA ILE A 39 -11.18 -3.81 -7.31
C ILE A 39 -10.35 -2.57 -7.64
N TYR A 40 -9.24 -2.37 -6.91
CA TYR A 40 -8.35 -1.23 -7.09
C TYR A 40 -7.13 -1.59 -7.93
N ARG A 41 -6.64 -0.63 -8.70
CA ARG A 41 -5.36 -0.72 -9.42
C ARG A 41 -4.57 0.57 -9.29
N LEU A 42 -3.24 0.48 -9.31
CA LEU A 42 -2.37 1.65 -9.35
C LEU A 42 -2.55 2.43 -10.65
N THR A 43 -2.69 3.74 -10.51
CA THR A 43 -2.60 4.68 -11.63
C THR A 43 -1.14 4.93 -12.01
N ARG A 44 -0.90 5.76 -13.04
CA ARG A 44 0.45 6.18 -13.41
C ARG A 44 1.11 7.02 -12.30
N SER A 45 0.36 7.91 -11.65
CA SER A 45 0.82 8.67 -10.48
C SER A 45 1.05 7.76 -9.28
N GLY A 46 0.20 6.76 -9.07
CA GLY A 46 0.37 5.77 -8.01
C GLY A 46 1.65 4.96 -8.12
N ARG A 47 2.03 4.54 -9.34
CA ARG A 47 3.31 3.85 -9.55
C ARG A 47 4.52 4.70 -9.16
N ARG A 48 4.54 5.97 -9.57
CA ARG A 48 5.60 6.92 -9.16
C ARG A 48 5.63 7.19 -7.66
N GLN A 49 4.46 7.25 -7.02
CA GLN A 49 4.38 7.40 -5.57
C GLN A 49 4.91 6.16 -4.86
N LEU A 50 4.58 4.96 -5.35
CA LEU A 50 5.07 3.71 -4.80
C LEU A 50 6.60 3.65 -4.84
N GLU A 51 7.22 3.97 -6.00
CA GLU A 51 8.68 4.03 -6.14
C GLU A 51 9.31 4.95 -5.06
N ARG A 52 8.78 6.16 -4.90
CA ARG A 52 9.27 7.11 -3.89
C ARG A 52 9.13 6.62 -2.44
N GLU A 53 7.98 6.05 -2.09
CA GLU A 53 7.79 5.52 -0.73
C GLU A 53 8.66 4.29 -0.47
N THR A 54 8.90 3.46 -1.49
CA THR A 54 9.82 2.32 -1.41
C THR A 54 11.26 2.78 -1.17
N GLU A 55 11.74 3.76 -1.93
CA GLU A 55 13.07 4.36 -1.72
C GLU A 55 13.22 4.92 -0.30
N ARG A 56 12.21 5.68 0.15
CA ARG A 56 12.18 6.23 1.51
C ARG A 56 12.20 5.14 2.57
N TRP A 57 11.42 4.07 2.39
CA TRP A 57 11.39 2.93 3.30
C TRP A 57 12.76 2.27 3.41
N HIS A 58 13.45 2.03 2.28
CA HIS A 58 14.78 1.43 2.29
C HIS A 58 15.80 2.29 3.05
N ALA A 59 15.76 3.60 2.88
CA ALA A 59 16.64 4.50 3.63
C ALA A 59 16.40 4.42 5.15
N VAL A 60 15.13 4.44 5.57
CA VAL A 60 14.78 4.35 6.99
C VAL A 60 15.14 2.98 7.57
N ALA A 61 14.76 1.90 6.90
CA ALA A 61 15.03 0.54 7.34
C ALA A 61 16.54 0.26 7.42
N GLY A 62 17.31 0.76 6.44
CA GLY A 62 18.77 0.66 6.43
C GLY A 62 19.41 1.40 7.60
N GLY A 63 18.95 2.63 7.90
CA GLY A 63 19.43 3.38 9.07
C GLY A 63 19.14 2.68 10.40
N VAL A 64 17.94 2.12 10.56
CA VAL A 64 17.60 1.33 11.75
C VAL A 64 18.45 0.07 11.85
N ALA A 65 18.67 -0.64 10.73
CA ALA A 65 19.50 -1.84 10.71
C ALA A 65 20.95 -1.54 11.12
N ALA A 66 21.55 -0.46 10.62
CA ALA A 66 22.91 -0.06 10.98
C ALA A 66 23.06 0.18 12.49
N VAL A 67 22.10 0.88 13.12
CA VAL A 67 22.10 1.11 14.58
C VAL A 67 22.02 -0.21 15.37
N LEU A 68 21.27 -1.19 14.86
CA LEU A 68 21.13 -2.49 15.53
C LEU A 68 22.36 -3.39 15.36
N GLU A 69 23.21 -3.16 14.36
CA GLU A 69 24.45 -3.92 14.11
C GLU A 69 25.66 -3.33 14.86
N GLU A 70 25.64 -2.04 15.19
CA GLU A 70 26.69 -1.36 15.96
C GLU A 70 26.56 -1.52 17.49
N GLY A 71 25.46 -2.10 17.98
CA GLY A 71 25.20 -2.35 19.42
C GLY A 71 25.31 -3.82 19.81
#